data_AF-A0ABD5IPJ9-F1
#
_entry.id   AF-A0ABD5IPJ9-F1
#
_cell.length_a   1.000
_cell.length_b   1.000
_cell.length_c   1.000
_cell.angle_alpha   90.00
_cell.angle_beta   90.00
_cell.angle_gamma   90.00
#
_symmetry.space_group_name_H-M   'P 1'
#
loop_
_entity.id
_entity.type
_entity.pdbx_description
1 polymer ?
#
loop_
_entity_poly.entity_id
_entity_poly.type
_entity_poly.pdbx_seq_one_letter_code
_entity_poly.pdbx_strand_id
1 'polypeptide(L)'
;LNPDGCGLRAGLIRELQSQGLRLTLNVESAGAQLQIALVAQGLGLGLVPRAALASSPWRDEVAVLSLSDFQPAVSLWLIHAQYLAN
;
A
#
# COMPACT_ATOMS: atom_id res chain seq x y z
N LEU A 1 4.11 5.44 -2.06
CA LEU A 1 2.98 5.17 -1.13
C LEU A 1 1.72 5.78 -1.71
N ASN A 2 0.55 5.21 -1.44
CA ASN A 2 -0.73 5.80 -1.86
C ASN A 2 -0.85 7.26 -1.36
N PRO A 3 -1.57 8.14 -2.10
CA PRO A 3 -1.78 9.53 -1.69
C PRO A 3 -2.60 9.66 -0.39
N ASP A 4 -2.75 10.91 0.07
CA ASP A 4 -3.59 11.25 1.22
C ASP A 4 -5.06 10.82 1.01
N GLY A 5 -5.74 10.52 2.13
CA GLY A 5 -7.06 9.89 2.14
C GLY A 5 -7.03 8.35 2.14
N CYS A 6 -5.86 7.73 1.96
CA CYS A 6 -5.70 6.29 2.08
C CYS A 6 -5.67 5.85 3.57
N GLY A 7 -6.64 5.03 3.98
CA GLY A 7 -6.70 4.49 5.35
C GLY A 7 -5.46 3.69 5.77
N LEU A 8 -4.83 2.98 4.83
CA LEU A 8 -3.60 2.23 5.06
C LEU A 8 -2.41 3.15 5.37
N ARG A 9 -2.24 4.23 4.59
CA ARG A 9 -1.20 5.25 4.84
C ARG A 9 -1.38 5.86 6.23
N ALA A 10 -2.60 6.27 6.53
CA ALA A 10 -2.92 6.88 7.82
C ALA A 10 -2.65 5.91 8.99
N GLY A 11 -2.98 4.62 8.82
CA GLY A 11 -2.65 3.58 9.81
C GLY A 11 -1.16 3.38 10.01
N LEU A 12 -0.39 3.27 8.91
CA LEU A 12 1.06 3.10 8.97
C LEU A 12 1.76 4.27 9.68
N ILE A 13 1.38 5.50 9.35
CA ILE A 13 1.95 6.70 9.98
C ILE A 13 1.66 6.70 11.49
N ARG A 14 0.41 6.43 11.88
CA ARG A 14 0.02 6.38 13.31
C ARG A 14 0.80 5.32 14.08
N GLU A 15 0.96 4.13 13.50
CA GLU A 15 1.68 3.03 14.15
C GLU A 15 3.16 3.38 14.36
N LEU A 16 3.85 3.84 13.31
CA LEU A 16 5.25 4.26 13.40
C LEU A 16 5.43 5.40 14.42
N GLN A 17 4.53 6.39 14.42
CA GLN A 17 4.57 7.50 15.37
C GLN A 17 4.38 7.04 16.82
N SER A 18 3.53 6.05 17.08
CA SER A 18 3.32 5.49 18.43
C SER A 18 4.59 4.86 19.01
N GLN A 19 5.51 4.44 18.14
CA GLN A 19 6.82 3.87 18.48
C GLN A 19 7.95 4.92 18.44
N GLY A 20 7.63 6.20 18.26
CA GLY A 20 8.61 7.28 18.14
C GLY A 20 9.35 7.32 16.80
N LEU A 21 8.93 6.52 15.81
CA LEU A 21 9.50 6.47 14.47
C LEU A 21 8.80 7.47 13.54
N ARG A 22 9.50 7.85 12.46
CA ARG A 22 8.96 8.70 11.41
C ARG A 22 9.04 7.97 10.07
N LEU A 23 7.96 8.04 9.30
CA LEU A 23 7.95 7.56 7.93
C LEU A 23 8.59 8.62 7.02
N THR A 24 9.74 8.31 6.43
CA THR A 24 10.30 9.11 5.33
C THR A 24 9.64 8.69 4.03
N LEU A 25 9.00 9.63 3.36
CA LEU A 25 8.28 9.38 2.12
C LEU A 25 9.11 9.83 0.92
N ASN A 26 9.50 8.87 0.07
CA ASN A 26 10.25 9.18 -1.15
C ASN A 26 9.33 9.63 -2.29
N VAL A 27 8.23 8.90 -2.52
CA VAL A 27 7.30 9.14 -3.64
C VAL A 27 5.87 8.82 -3.23
N GLU A 28 4.94 9.66 -3.67
CA GLU A 28 3.51 9.37 -3.71
C GLU A 28 3.10 8.87 -5.09
N SER A 29 2.37 7.76 -5.12
CA SER A 29 2.01 7.07 -6.36
C SER A 29 0.53 6.76 -6.39
N ALA A 30 -0.16 7.20 -7.44
CA ALA A 30 -1.54 6.82 -7.70
C ALA A 30 -1.56 5.44 -8.38
N GLY A 31 -1.67 4.38 -7.57
CA GLY A 31 -1.87 3.01 -8.05
C GLY A 31 -0.68 2.06 -7.84
N ALA A 32 -1.01 0.77 -7.67
CA ALA A 32 -0.05 -0.25 -7.27
C ALA A 32 1.03 -0.53 -8.34
N GLN A 33 0.68 -0.52 -9.63
CA GLN A 33 1.63 -0.86 -10.70
C GLN A 33 2.77 0.17 -10.82
N LEU A 34 2.44 1.46 -10.74
CA LEU A 34 3.46 2.51 -10.70
C LEU A 34 4.34 2.36 -9.46
N GLN A 35 3.75 2.08 -8.30
CA GLN A 35 4.53 1.87 -7.09
C GLN A 35 5.51 0.69 -7.21
N ILE A 36 5.09 -0.43 -7.79
CA ILE A 36 5.96 -1.60 -8.00
C ILE A 36 7.10 -1.27 -8.96
N ALA A 37 6.82 -0.57 -10.06
CA ALA A 37 7.85 -0.17 -11.02
C ALA A 37 8.93 0.72 -10.38
N LEU A 38 8.53 1.66 -9.50
CA LEU A 38 9.48 2.51 -8.78
C LEU A 38 10.33 1.71 -7.78
N VAL A 39 9.77 0.68 -7.15
CA VAL A 39 10.53 -0.24 -6.28
C VAL A 39 11.53 -1.05 -7.09
N ALA A 40 11.13 -1.60 -8.24
CA ALA A 40 12.03 -2.33 -9.15
C ALA A 40 13.19 -1.45 -9.63
N GLN A 41 12.96 -0.14 -9.81
CA GLN A 41 13.99 0.85 -10.14
C GLN A 41 14.86 1.29 -8.95
N GLY A 42 14.65 0.73 -7.75
CA GLY A 42 15.47 1.01 -6.58
C GLY A 42 15.13 2.29 -5.82
N LEU A 43 13.96 2.91 -6.04
CA LEU A 43 13.57 4.14 -5.33
C LEU A 43 13.20 3.90 -3.84
N GLY A 44 13.14 2.66 -3.39
CA GLY A 44 12.92 2.29 -1.99
C GLY A 44 11.89 1.18 -1.83
N LEU A 45 11.13 1.24 -0.74
CA LEU A 45 10.15 0.22 -0.38
C LEU A 45 8.73 0.61 -0.83
N GLY A 46 7.93 -0.39 -1.19
CA GLY A 46 6.53 -0.25 -1.53
C GLY A 46 5.64 -1.14 -0.68
N LEU A 47 4.45 -0.64 -0.36
CA LEU A 47 3.37 -1.40 0.26
C LEU A 47 2.22 -1.56 -0.74
N VAL A 48 2.03 -2.77 -1.28
CA VAL A 48 1.01 -3.08 -2.29
C VAL A 48 0.26 -4.38 -1.94
N PRO A 49 -0.98 -4.56 -2.41
CA PRO A 49 -1.68 -5.83 -2.30
C PRO A 49 -0.93 -6.95 -3.03
N ARG A 50 -0.85 -8.14 -2.43
CA ARG A 50 -0.21 -9.31 -3.06
C ARG A 50 -0.78 -9.63 -4.44
N ALA A 51 -2.10 -9.47 -4.61
CA ALA A 51 -2.76 -9.69 -5.90
C ALA A 51 -2.25 -8.74 -7.00
N ALA A 52 -1.97 -7.47 -6.66
CA ALA A 52 -1.43 -6.51 -7.62
C ALA A 52 0.02 -6.81 -8.00
N LEU A 53 0.83 -7.34 -7.07
CA LEU A 53 2.18 -7.82 -7.38
C LEU A 53 2.14 -9.05 -8.29
N ALA A 54 1.25 -10.01 -8.02
CA ALA A 54 1.15 -11.23 -8.80
C ALA A 54 0.85 -10.97 -10.30
N SER A 55 0.11 -9.91 -10.60
CA SER A 55 -0.21 -9.48 -11.97
C SER A 55 0.79 -8.50 -12.56
N SER A 56 1.85 -8.12 -11.85
CA SER A 56 2.80 -7.11 -12.29
C SER A 56 3.88 -7.71 -13.20
N PRO A 57 4.30 -7.02 -14.28
CA PRO A 57 5.44 -7.46 -15.07
C PRO A 57 6.77 -7.40 -14.29
N TRP A 58 6.83 -6.58 -13.24
CA TRP A 58 8.03 -6.37 -12.42
C TRP A 58 8.14 -7.33 -11.23
N ARG A 59 7.26 -8.33 -11.14
CA ARG A 59 7.14 -9.20 -9.95
C ARG A 59 8.43 -9.94 -9.60
N ASP A 60 9.21 -10.29 -10.62
CA ASP A 60 10.44 -11.06 -10.49
C ASP A 60 11.67 -10.16 -10.25
N GLU A 61 11.48 -8.83 -10.35
CA GLU A 61 12.51 -7.81 -10.09
C GLU A 61 12.42 -7.22 -8.67
N VAL A 62 11.48 -7.69 -7.86
CA VAL A 62 11.28 -7.21 -6.48
C VAL A 62 11.22 -8.37 -5.50
N ALA A 63 11.63 -8.11 -4.26
CA ALA A 63 11.53 -9.08 -3.17
C ALA A 63 10.40 -8.70 -2.20
N VAL A 64 9.61 -9.70 -1.78
CA VAL A 64 8.60 -9.52 -0.73
C VAL A 64 9.25 -9.69 0.64
N LEU A 65 9.23 -8.64 1.45
CA LEU A 65 9.68 -8.70 2.84
C LEU A 65 8.60 -9.39 3.71
N SER A 66 9.01 -10.43 4.42
CA SER A 66 8.15 -11.09 5.42
C SER A 66 8.47 -10.52 6.79
N LEU A 67 7.49 -9.83 7.39
CA LEU A 67 7.62 -9.16 8.68
C LEU A 67 6.70 -9.84 9.68
N SER A 68 7.21 -10.14 10.87
CA SER A 68 6.44 -10.83 11.94
C SER A 68 5.47 -9.90 12.65
N ASP A 69 5.78 -8.62 12.70
CA ASP A 69 5.11 -7.56 13.45
C ASP A 69 4.31 -6.61 12.55
N PHE A 70 4.30 -6.85 11.24
CA PHE A 70 3.65 -5.99 10.27
C PHE A 70 2.73 -6.77 9.34
N GLN A 71 1.46 -6.90 9.74
CA GLN A 71 0.40 -7.57 8.98
C GLN A 71 -0.84 -6.68 8.87
N PRO A 72 -0.79 -5.61 8.06
CA PRO A 72 -1.96 -4.75 7.88
C PRO A 72 -3.10 -5.53 7.22
N ALA A 73 -4.18 -5.74 7.98
CA ALA A 73 -5.40 -6.34 7.47
C ALA A 73 -6.23 -5.29 6.73
N VAL A 74 -6.41 -5.47 5.42
CA VAL A 74 -7.28 -4.63 4.60
C VAL A 74 -8.46 -5.47 4.14
N SER A 75 -9.67 -4.98 4.37
CA SER A 75 -10.91 -5.60 3.87
C SER A 75 -11.48 -4.79 2.72
N LEU A 76 -11.89 -5.47 1.66
CA LEU A 76 -12.61 -4.87 0.53
C LEU A 76 -14.10 -5.16 0.71
N TRP A 77 -14.91 -4.10 0.65
CA TRP A 77 -16.36 -4.19 0.77
C TRP A 77 -16.98 -3.70 -0.53
N LEU A 78 -17.88 -4.49 -1.11
CA LEU A 78 -18.76 -4.04 -2.18
C LEU A 78 -20.08 -3.63 -1.54
N ILE A 79 -20.38 -2.33 -1.59
CA ILE A 79 -21.62 -1.77 -1.04
C ILE A 79 -22.50 -1.36 -2.21
N HIS A 80 -23.74 -1.84 -2.21
CA HIS A 80 -24.76 -1.42 -3.18
C HIS A 80 -25.91 -0.76 -2.40
N ALA A 81 -26.33 0.42 -2.83
CA ALA A 81 -27.51 1.07 -2.26
C ALA A 81 -28.75 0.26 -2.66
N GLN A 82 -29.45 -0.34 -1.69
CA GLN A 82 -30.64 -1.14 -1.98
C GLN A 82 -31.83 -0.30 -2.48
N TYR A 83 -31.83 1.02 -2.19
CA TYR A 83 -32.78 2.00 -2.71
C TYR A 83 -32.08 3.36 -2.85
N LEU A 84 -31.89 3.83 -4.08
CA LEU A 84 -31.74 5.26 -4.38
C LEU A 84 -33.16 5.80 -4.54
N ALA A 85 -33.81 6.17 -3.43
CA ALA A 85 -35.08 6.86 -3.50
C ALA A 85 -34.85 8.31 -3.95
N ASN A 86 -35.63 8.74 -4.95
CA ASN A 86 -35.85 10.15 -5.29
C ASN A 86 -36.55 10.89 -4.16
#